data_AF-A0A549SWI7-F1
#
_entry.id   AF-A0A549SWI7-F1
#
_cell.length_a   1.000
_cell.length_b   1.000
_cell.length_c   1.000
_cell.angle_alpha   90.00
_cell.angle_beta   90.00
_cell.angle_gamma   90.00
#
_symmetry.space_group_name_H-M   'P 1'
#
loop_
_entity.id
_entity.type
_entity.pdbx_description
1 polymer ?
#
loop_
_entity_poly.entity_id
_entity_poly.type
_entity_poly.pdbx_seq_one_letter_code
_entity_poly.pdbx_strand_id
1 'polypeptide(L)'
;MSSFRDLGASATPLSTPVAANINIILDMIRSYLGMDVAFLAEFSGAARLFRGVSTATDNPPIRAGDIHPLGAGYCQKVVHRALPELIPDTAEVPLAATIPETASIPIGAHLSVPVRLNDGHVYGTLCCFSHRPRPTLGLADLELLHKLAGLTANMLAADVTAHQQRRRLRKLVEGALSVGDPGIAFQPIIDLCSRSIVGFEALSRFASEPVRSPDKWFADAASAGIGNRLELLAARRAIDESRRLPAGLSININLSPQTILTGDLMPLAAMIDPARLVIEITEHTPIDDYAPIEAALKTLRQAGVRIAIDDAGAGYSSLLHVLRLQPDIIKFDTSLTRGIDKDQRRIALVGALVEYSRRTGTAVVAEGVETAEEELVLQGLGVDRGQGYLYGRPKPASAIAEAGLDGSAM
;
A
#
# COMPACT_ATOMS: atom_id res chain seq x y z
N MET A 1 4.94 20.46 -32.62
CA MET A 1 4.74 19.86 -31.29
C MET A 1 6.11 19.80 -30.62
N SER A 2 6.40 20.75 -29.73
CA SER A 2 7.63 20.72 -28.92
C SER A 2 7.51 19.54 -27.94
N SER A 3 8.56 18.72 -27.77
CA SER A 3 8.46 17.54 -26.91
C SER A 3 8.41 17.97 -25.44
N PHE A 4 7.81 17.14 -24.57
CA PHE A 4 7.75 17.32 -23.11
C PHE A 4 9.11 17.70 -22.48
N ARG A 5 10.21 17.22 -23.08
CA ARG A 5 11.58 17.47 -22.62
C ARG A 5 12.13 18.85 -23.00
N ASP A 6 11.71 19.41 -24.13
CA ASP A 6 12.23 20.69 -24.63
C ASP A 6 11.75 21.90 -23.81
N LEU A 7 10.66 21.73 -23.05
CA LEU A 7 10.12 22.75 -22.14
C LEU A 7 10.48 22.52 -20.66
N GLY A 8 11.34 21.54 -20.36
CA GLY A 8 11.84 21.26 -19.00
C GLY A 8 10.78 20.79 -18.00
N ALA A 9 9.63 20.29 -18.48
CA ALA A 9 8.55 19.84 -17.61
C ALA A 9 8.89 18.48 -16.99
N SER A 10 8.64 18.34 -15.68
CA SER A 10 8.68 17.09 -14.93
C SER A 10 7.48 17.09 -14.01
N ALA A 11 6.38 16.50 -14.47
CA ALA A 11 5.11 16.57 -13.77
C ALA A 11 4.76 15.18 -13.24
N THR A 12 4.69 15.02 -11.92
CA THR A 12 4.22 13.77 -11.30
C THR A 12 2.78 13.53 -11.77
N PRO A 13 2.40 12.32 -12.22
CA PRO A 13 1.01 11.99 -12.54
C PRO A 13 0.15 12.16 -11.29
N LEU A 14 -1.09 12.63 -11.47
CA LEU A 14 -2.08 12.65 -10.39
C LEU A 14 -2.55 11.23 -10.10
N SER A 15 -2.88 10.95 -8.84
CA SER A 15 -3.54 9.67 -8.52
C SER A 15 -4.91 9.55 -9.20
N THR A 16 -5.32 8.32 -9.53
CA THR A 16 -6.60 8.04 -10.19
C THR A 16 -7.81 8.65 -9.45
N PRO A 17 -7.92 8.57 -8.11
CA PRO A 17 -9.03 9.20 -7.39
C PRO A 17 -9.05 10.72 -7.52
N VAL A 18 -7.88 11.37 -7.48
CA VAL A 18 -7.78 12.83 -7.59
C VAL A 18 -8.11 13.28 -9.01
N ALA A 19 -7.59 12.58 -10.03
CA ALA A 19 -7.94 12.84 -11.41
C ALA A 19 -9.45 12.68 -11.69
N ALA A 20 -10.08 11.64 -11.14
CA ALA A 20 -11.52 11.43 -11.26
C ALA A 20 -12.33 12.55 -10.61
N ASN A 21 -11.97 12.97 -9.39
CA ASN A 21 -12.63 14.08 -8.70
C ASN A 21 -12.45 15.41 -9.42
N ILE A 22 -11.28 15.67 -10.01
CA ILE A 22 -11.05 16.85 -10.85
C ILE A 22 -12.01 16.84 -12.03
N ASN A 23 -12.17 15.71 -12.73
CA ASN A 23 -13.10 15.63 -13.86
C ASN A 23 -14.54 15.93 -13.43
N ILE A 24 -14.99 15.44 -12.27
CA ILE A 24 -16.32 15.76 -11.72
C ILE A 24 -16.47 17.28 -11.47
N ILE A 25 -15.45 17.92 -10.88
CA ILE A 25 -15.45 19.36 -10.64
C ILE A 25 -15.53 20.13 -11.97
N LEU A 26 -14.75 19.72 -12.98
CA LEU A 26 -14.74 20.35 -14.29
C LEU A 26 -16.09 20.20 -15.01
N ASP A 27 -16.70 19.03 -14.95
CA ASP A 27 -18.05 18.81 -15.50
C ASP A 27 -19.11 19.67 -14.81
N MET A 28 -19.01 19.83 -13.49
CA MET A 28 -19.89 20.71 -12.72
C MET A 28 -19.72 22.17 -13.11
N ILE A 29 -18.48 22.66 -13.26
CA ILE A 29 -18.20 24.03 -13.73
C ILE A 29 -18.81 24.25 -15.10
N ARG A 30 -18.53 23.34 -16.05
CA ARG A 30 -19.02 23.44 -17.42
C ARG A 30 -20.55 23.48 -17.46
N SER A 31 -21.20 22.55 -16.75
CA SER A 31 -22.66 22.40 -16.80
C SER A 31 -23.40 23.51 -16.06
N TYR A 32 -22.94 23.89 -14.85
CA TYR A 32 -23.60 24.89 -14.02
C TYR A 32 -23.46 26.30 -14.58
N LEU A 33 -22.27 26.67 -15.07
CA LEU A 33 -22.01 27.98 -15.66
C LEU A 33 -22.41 28.06 -17.14
N GLY A 34 -22.85 26.94 -17.73
CA GLY A 34 -23.19 26.86 -19.15
C GLY A 34 -22.00 27.15 -20.08
N MET A 35 -20.80 26.74 -19.71
CA MET A 35 -19.58 26.96 -20.48
C MET A 35 -19.35 25.83 -21.49
N ASP A 36 -18.56 26.07 -22.54
CA ASP A 36 -18.29 25.06 -23.57
C ASP A 36 -17.13 24.14 -23.16
N VAL A 37 -16.15 24.69 -22.45
CA VAL A 37 -14.97 23.96 -21.95
C VAL A 37 -14.64 24.42 -20.53
N ALA A 38 -14.30 23.47 -19.66
CA ALA A 38 -13.69 23.72 -18.36
C ALA A 38 -12.41 22.88 -18.23
N PHE A 39 -11.34 23.43 -17.66
CA PHE A 39 -10.08 22.72 -17.51
C PHE A 39 -9.28 23.15 -16.28
N LEU A 40 -8.43 22.24 -15.81
CA LEU A 40 -7.37 22.50 -14.85
C LEU A 40 -6.03 22.50 -15.58
N ALA A 41 -5.28 23.59 -15.50
CA ALA A 41 -3.94 23.70 -16.07
C ALA A 41 -2.91 23.82 -14.94
N GLU A 42 -1.98 22.87 -14.84
CA GLU A 42 -0.80 22.94 -13.98
C GLU A 42 0.30 23.78 -14.64
N PHE A 43 1.00 24.59 -13.86
CA PHE A 43 2.20 25.29 -14.31
C PHE A 43 3.45 24.48 -13.94
N SER A 44 4.27 24.15 -14.95
CA SER A 44 5.48 23.36 -14.77
C SER A 44 6.61 23.93 -15.61
N GLY A 45 7.57 24.61 -14.98
CA GLY A 45 8.65 25.30 -15.66
C GLY A 45 8.13 26.37 -16.63
N ALA A 46 8.49 26.26 -17.91
CA ALA A 46 8.02 27.16 -18.97
C ALA A 46 6.74 26.68 -19.68
N ALA A 47 6.10 25.62 -19.17
CA ALA A 47 4.93 25.00 -19.76
C ALA A 47 3.71 25.06 -18.85
N ARG A 48 2.54 24.92 -19.47
CA ARG A 48 1.28 24.56 -18.81
C ARG A 48 0.81 23.20 -19.30
N LEU A 49 0.45 22.33 -18.37
CA LEU A 49 -0.02 20.97 -18.62
C LEU A 49 -1.49 20.87 -18.22
N PHE A 50 -2.33 20.43 -19.15
CA PHE A 50 -3.77 20.30 -18.92
C PHE A 50 -4.05 18.99 -18.17
N ARG A 51 -4.34 19.09 -16.87
CA ARG A 51 -4.53 17.95 -15.96
C ARG A 51 -5.90 17.30 -16.06
N GLY A 52 -6.89 18.08 -16.44
CA GLY A 52 -8.24 17.62 -16.74
C GLY A 52 -8.91 18.62 -17.67
N VAL A 53 -9.74 18.11 -18.58
CA VAL A 53 -10.54 18.92 -19.51
C VAL A 53 -11.93 18.31 -19.62
N SER A 54 -12.96 19.10 -19.32
CA SER A 54 -14.35 18.79 -19.60
C SER A 54 -14.82 19.58 -20.82
N THR A 55 -15.49 18.90 -21.74
CA THR A 55 -16.01 19.48 -22.98
C THR A 55 -17.29 18.75 -23.40
N ALA A 56 -18.13 19.40 -24.22
CA ALA A 56 -19.30 18.78 -24.86
C ALA A 56 -19.03 18.28 -26.30
N THR A 57 -17.83 18.55 -26.86
CA THR A 57 -17.49 18.20 -28.26
C THR A 57 -16.55 17.01 -28.34
N ASP A 58 -16.72 16.17 -29.37
CA ASP A 58 -15.85 15.03 -29.67
C ASP A 58 -14.45 15.46 -30.14
N ASN A 59 -14.31 16.70 -30.63
CA ASN A 59 -13.02 17.26 -31.06
C ASN A 59 -12.74 18.59 -30.34
N PRO A 60 -12.33 18.55 -29.06
CA PRO A 60 -12.09 19.77 -28.32
C PRO A 60 -10.80 20.47 -28.76
N PRO A 61 -10.74 21.80 -28.61
CA PRO A 61 -9.55 22.59 -28.92
C PRO A 61 -8.37 22.31 -27.97
N ILE A 62 -8.63 21.67 -26.82
CA ILE A 62 -7.66 21.29 -25.80
C ILE A 62 -8.06 19.93 -25.24
N ARG A 63 -7.09 19.06 -24.98
CA ARG A 63 -7.27 17.73 -24.38
C ARG A 63 -6.48 17.60 -23.09
N ALA A 64 -6.95 16.73 -22.19
CA ALA A 64 -6.17 16.35 -21.02
C ALA A 64 -4.84 15.70 -21.49
N GLY A 65 -3.73 16.10 -20.88
CA GLY A 65 -2.38 15.72 -21.29
C GLY A 65 -1.73 16.66 -22.30
N ASP A 66 -2.47 17.59 -22.91
CA ASP A 66 -1.88 18.59 -23.80
C ASP A 66 -0.91 19.50 -23.04
N ILE A 67 0.10 19.99 -23.75
CA ILE A 67 1.15 20.85 -23.21
C ILE A 67 1.30 22.06 -24.10
N HIS A 68 1.18 23.22 -23.48
CA HIS A 68 1.31 24.50 -24.15
C HIS A 68 2.35 25.36 -23.45
N PRO A 69 2.95 26.35 -24.13
CA PRO A 69 3.82 27.33 -23.48
C PRO A 69 3.06 28.08 -22.38
N LEU A 70 3.72 28.35 -21.25
CA LEU A 70 3.09 28.99 -20.09
C LEU A 70 2.55 30.40 -20.40
N GLY A 71 3.28 31.16 -21.22
CA GLY A 71 2.88 32.51 -21.64
C GLY A 71 1.74 32.57 -22.66
N ALA A 72 1.36 31.43 -23.23
CA ALA A 72 0.28 31.34 -24.22
C ALA A 72 -1.11 31.39 -23.53
N GLY A 73 -2.10 31.94 -24.22
CA GLY A 73 -3.46 32.06 -23.70
C GLY A 73 -3.59 32.99 -22.49
N TYR A 74 -4.56 32.67 -21.63
CA TYR A 74 -5.07 33.52 -20.56
C TYR A 74 -4.47 33.22 -19.18
N CYS A 75 -4.20 31.94 -18.87
CA CYS A 75 -3.94 31.44 -17.51
C CYS A 75 -2.86 32.24 -16.75
N GLN A 76 -1.66 32.38 -17.31
CA GLN A 76 -0.57 33.11 -16.67
C GLN A 76 -0.87 34.61 -16.54
N LYS A 77 -1.53 35.20 -17.55
CA LYS A 77 -1.90 36.62 -17.55
C LYS A 77 -2.88 36.95 -16.44
N VAL A 78 -3.83 36.06 -16.16
CA VAL A 78 -4.76 36.18 -15.02
C VAL A 78 -4.01 36.08 -13.69
N VAL A 79 -3.10 35.10 -13.54
CA VAL A 79 -2.29 34.95 -12.32
C VAL A 79 -1.43 36.19 -12.05
N HIS A 80 -0.88 36.82 -13.09
CA HIS A 80 -0.13 38.08 -12.98
C HIS A 80 -1.02 39.33 -12.96
N ARG A 81 -2.35 39.18 -12.90
CA ARG A 81 -3.34 40.27 -12.89
C ARG A 81 -3.27 41.21 -14.11
N ALA A 82 -2.71 40.73 -15.22
CA ALA A 82 -2.75 41.44 -16.50
C ALA A 82 -4.12 41.31 -17.19
N LEU A 83 -4.86 40.23 -16.92
CA LEU A 83 -6.25 40.05 -17.31
C LEU A 83 -7.13 39.88 -16.06
N PRO A 84 -8.40 40.32 -16.09
CA PRO A 84 -9.35 40.02 -15.02
C PRO A 84 -9.70 38.53 -15.00
N GLU A 85 -10.09 38.04 -13.82
CA GLU A 85 -10.50 36.65 -13.61
C GLU A 85 -11.86 36.32 -14.23
N LEU A 86 -12.72 37.33 -14.45
CA LEU A 86 -14.04 37.24 -15.04
C LEU A 86 -14.11 38.13 -16.29
N ILE A 87 -14.36 37.52 -17.46
CA ILE A 87 -14.54 38.19 -18.75
C ILE A 87 -15.83 37.69 -19.39
N PRO A 88 -16.96 38.40 -19.21
CA PRO A 88 -18.23 38.04 -19.84
C PRO A 88 -18.22 38.18 -21.37
N ASP A 89 -17.46 39.14 -21.89
CA ASP A 89 -17.22 39.35 -23.31
C ASP A 89 -15.76 39.71 -23.56
N THR A 90 -15.04 38.87 -24.32
CA THR A 90 -13.62 39.10 -24.64
C THR A 90 -13.39 40.26 -25.59
N ALA A 91 -14.38 40.66 -26.38
CA ALA A 91 -14.28 41.81 -27.28
C ALA A 91 -14.22 43.13 -26.51
N GLU A 92 -14.74 43.17 -25.28
CA GLU A 92 -14.71 44.34 -24.39
C GLU A 92 -13.37 44.49 -23.63
N VAL A 93 -12.48 43.50 -23.72
CA VAL A 93 -11.19 43.49 -23.00
C VAL A 93 -10.04 43.59 -24.02
N PRO A 94 -9.40 44.77 -24.20
CA PRO A 94 -8.40 44.98 -25.25
C PRO A 94 -7.25 43.98 -25.25
N LEU A 95 -6.74 43.59 -24.08
CA LEU A 95 -5.67 42.59 -23.98
C LEU A 95 -6.15 41.17 -24.31
N ALA A 96 -7.41 40.83 -24.07
CA ALA A 96 -7.95 39.53 -24.45
C ALA A 96 -8.06 39.41 -25.98
N ALA A 97 -8.43 40.49 -26.67
CA ALA A 97 -8.52 40.52 -28.12
C ALA A 97 -7.17 40.31 -28.85
N THR A 98 -6.03 40.57 -28.21
CA THR A 98 -4.70 40.36 -28.80
C THR A 98 -4.13 38.96 -28.58
N ILE A 99 -4.79 38.12 -27.79
CA ILE A 99 -4.35 36.74 -27.53
C ILE A 99 -4.71 35.87 -28.74
N PRO A 100 -3.75 35.15 -29.36
CA PRO A 100 -4.00 34.35 -30.56
C PRO A 100 -5.13 33.31 -30.39
N GLU A 101 -5.20 32.68 -29.21
CA GLU A 101 -6.23 31.70 -28.88
C GLU A 101 -7.65 32.27 -28.88
N THR A 102 -7.81 33.58 -28.66
CA THR A 102 -9.13 34.23 -28.69
C THR A 102 -9.78 34.10 -30.07
N ALA A 103 -8.99 34.21 -31.13
CA ALA A 103 -9.47 34.10 -32.50
C ALA A 103 -9.46 32.65 -33.01
N SER A 104 -8.45 31.84 -32.66
CA SER A 104 -8.30 30.48 -33.17
C SER A 104 -9.19 29.44 -32.48
N ILE A 105 -9.53 29.66 -31.20
CA ILE A 105 -10.42 28.80 -30.39
C ILE A 105 -11.83 29.44 -30.23
N PRO A 106 -12.15 30.45 -31.06
CA PRO A 106 -13.11 31.53 -30.79
C PRO A 106 -13.56 31.65 -29.32
N ILE A 107 -12.80 32.32 -28.46
CA ILE A 107 -13.16 32.49 -27.03
C ILE A 107 -13.99 33.77 -26.86
N GLY A 108 -15.29 33.63 -26.60
CA GLY A 108 -16.22 34.75 -26.41
C GLY A 108 -16.41 35.17 -24.95
N ALA A 109 -16.31 34.25 -23.99
CA ALA A 109 -16.31 34.55 -22.56
C ALA A 109 -15.31 33.64 -21.84
N HIS A 110 -14.72 34.10 -20.73
CA HIS A 110 -13.69 33.38 -20.00
C HIS A 110 -13.74 33.67 -18.50
N LEU A 111 -13.70 32.60 -17.69
CA LEU A 111 -13.37 32.69 -16.27
C LEU A 111 -12.09 31.91 -15.98
N SER A 112 -11.25 32.45 -15.11
CA SER A 112 -10.06 31.76 -14.64
C SER A 112 -9.69 32.25 -13.26
N VAL A 113 -9.40 31.32 -12.36
CA VAL A 113 -8.91 31.63 -11.02
C VAL A 113 -7.61 30.85 -10.73
N PRO A 114 -6.66 31.43 -9.98
CA PRO A 114 -5.49 30.70 -9.53
C PRO A 114 -5.86 29.55 -8.58
N VAL A 115 -5.27 28.38 -8.79
CA VAL A 115 -5.29 27.27 -7.83
C VAL A 115 -4.05 27.39 -6.96
N ARG A 116 -4.23 27.75 -5.69
CA ARG A 116 -3.15 27.99 -4.73
C ARG A 116 -3.11 26.87 -3.70
N LEU A 117 -1.96 26.21 -3.56
CA LEU A 117 -1.75 25.20 -2.53
C LEU A 117 -1.59 25.85 -1.16
N ASN A 118 -1.61 25.03 -0.10
CA ASN A 118 -1.57 25.47 1.29
C ASN A 118 -0.30 26.25 1.68
N ASP A 119 0.79 26.07 0.94
CA ASP A 119 2.05 26.81 1.11
C ASP A 119 2.07 28.17 0.38
N GLY A 120 0.95 28.55 -0.26
CA GLY A 120 0.81 29.78 -1.05
C GLY A 120 1.32 29.68 -2.48
N HIS A 121 1.93 28.56 -2.88
CA HIS A 121 2.38 28.33 -4.24
C HIS A 121 1.20 28.24 -5.21
N VAL A 122 1.33 28.87 -6.38
CA VAL A 122 0.35 28.76 -7.46
C VAL A 122 0.64 27.49 -8.25
N TYR A 123 -0.14 26.44 -8.01
CA TYR A 123 -0.07 25.20 -8.78
C TYR A 123 -0.44 25.43 -10.25
N GLY A 124 -1.38 26.33 -10.50
CA GLY A 124 -1.86 26.63 -11.85
C GLY A 124 -3.18 27.37 -11.81
N THR A 125 -4.08 27.07 -12.75
CA THR A 125 -5.38 27.75 -12.87
C THR A 125 -6.53 26.77 -13.13
N LEU A 126 -7.68 27.08 -12.54
CA LEU A 126 -8.96 26.46 -12.87
C LEU A 126 -9.71 27.43 -13.77
N CYS A 127 -9.99 27.00 -15.00
CA CYS A 127 -10.51 27.88 -16.04
C CYS A 127 -11.74 27.27 -16.71
N CYS A 128 -12.57 28.14 -17.27
CA CYS A 128 -13.58 27.75 -18.24
C CYS A 128 -13.77 28.86 -19.28
N PHE A 129 -14.20 28.47 -20.48
CA PHE A 129 -14.56 29.43 -21.52
C PHE A 129 -15.80 29.00 -22.31
N SER A 130 -16.44 29.99 -22.93
CA SER A 130 -17.55 29.84 -23.86
C SER A 130 -17.15 30.44 -25.20
N HIS A 131 -17.60 29.83 -26.29
CA HIS A 131 -17.36 30.31 -27.65
C HIS A 131 -18.15 31.58 -27.98
N ARG A 132 -19.16 31.88 -27.16
CA ARG A 132 -19.98 33.08 -27.25
C ARG A 132 -19.81 33.96 -26.01
N PRO A 133 -20.01 35.28 -26.12
CA PRO A 133 -20.18 36.15 -24.97
C PRO A 133 -21.29 35.64 -24.05
N ARG A 134 -21.12 35.89 -22.76
CA ARG A 134 -22.02 35.44 -21.69
C ARG A 134 -22.28 36.61 -20.72
N PRO A 135 -23.12 37.60 -21.09
CA PRO A 135 -23.36 38.79 -20.27
C PRO A 135 -23.97 38.51 -18.90
N THR A 136 -24.52 37.30 -18.71
CA THR A 136 -25.10 36.84 -17.44
C THR A 136 -24.06 36.41 -16.42
N LEU A 137 -22.79 36.21 -16.81
CA LEU A 137 -21.73 35.83 -15.88
C LEU A 137 -21.42 36.99 -14.93
N GLY A 138 -21.42 36.70 -13.63
CA GLY A 138 -21.26 37.70 -12.58
C GLY A 138 -20.31 37.28 -11.46
N LEU A 139 -20.27 38.09 -10.41
CA LEU A 139 -19.39 37.86 -9.26
C LEU A 139 -19.73 36.57 -8.50
N ALA A 140 -21.00 36.15 -8.48
CA ALA A 140 -21.40 34.89 -7.84
C ALA A 140 -20.79 33.67 -8.54
N ASP A 141 -20.69 33.71 -9.88
CA ASP A 141 -20.06 32.66 -10.68
C ASP A 141 -18.55 32.60 -10.44
N LEU A 142 -17.92 33.78 -10.33
CA LEU A 142 -16.52 33.91 -9.97
C LEU A 142 -16.25 33.37 -8.56
N GLU A 143 -17.12 33.67 -7.59
CA GLU A 143 -17.02 33.16 -6.22
C GLU A 143 -17.17 31.63 -6.17
N LEU A 144 -18.11 31.06 -6.93
CA LEU A 144 -18.23 29.61 -7.09
C LEU A 144 -16.93 29.01 -7.63
N LEU A 145 -16.36 29.59 -8.68
CA LEU A 145 -15.13 29.08 -9.27
C LEU A 145 -13.95 29.14 -8.29
N HIS A 146 -13.83 30.21 -7.49
CA HIS A 146 -12.84 30.30 -6.40
C HIS A 146 -13.02 29.19 -5.35
N LYS A 147 -14.26 28.90 -4.92
CA LYS A 147 -14.54 27.81 -3.98
C LYS A 147 -14.12 26.45 -4.54
N LEU A 148 -14.43 26.18 -5.81
CA LEU A 148 -14.04 24.94 -6.48
C LEU A 148 -12.52 24.84 -6.71
N ALA A 149 -11.84 25.96 -6.96
CA ALA A 149 -10.38 26.03 -7.00
C ALA A 149 -9.76 25.70 -5.63
N GLY A 150 -10.35 26.18 -4.53
CA GLY A 150 -9.93 25.82 -3.17
C GLY A 150 -10.09 24.33 -2.87
N LEU A 151 -11.21 23.71 -3.25
CA LEU A 151 -11.40 22.26 -3.11
C LEU A 151 -10.39 21.48 -3.95
N THR A 152 -10.16 21.91 -5.19
CA THR A 152 -9.17 21.31 -6.10
C THR A 152 -7.76 21.41 -5.51
N ALA A 153 -7.40 22.57 -4.95
CA ALA A 153 -6.10 22.78 -4.30
C ALA A 153 -5.86 21.82 -3.12
N ASN A 154 -6.88 21.61 -2.28
CA ASN A 154 -6.78 20.70 -1.14
C ASN A 154 -6.53 19.24 -1.58
N MET A 155 -7.24 18.78 -2.62
CA MET A 155 -7.05 17.44 -3.18
C MET A 155 -5.64 17.28 -3.78
N LEU A 156 -5.18 18.27 -4.55
CA LEU A 156 -3.84 18.27 -5.14
C LEU A 156 -2.74 18.30 -4.08
N ALA A 157 -2.88 19.13 -3.04
CA ALA A 157 -1.91 19.20 -1.95
C ALA A 157 -1.77 17.86 -1.21
N ALA A 158 -2.88 17.19 -0.94
CA ALA A 158 -2.88 15.85 -0.36
C ALA A 158 -2.20 14.81 -1.27
N ASP A 159 -2.48 14.86 -2.57
CA ASP A 159 -1.89 13.95 -3.57
C ASP A 159 -0.38 14.12 -3.69
N VAL A 160 0.09 15.36 -3.80
CA VAL A 160 1.52 15.70 -3.86
C VAL A 160 2.23 15.21 -2.59
N THR A 161 1.64 15.46 -1.42
CA THR A 161 2.19 15.02 -0.13
C THR A 161 2.27 13.49 -0.06
N ALA A 162 1.21 12.78 -0.47
CA ALA A 162 1.18 11.33 -0.50
C ALA A 162 2.23 10.74 -1.47
N HIS A 163 2.39 11.33 -2.66
CA HIS A 163 3.41 10.94 -3.62
C HIS A 163 4.83 11.17 -3.08
N GLN A 164 5.08 12.32 -2.46
CA GLN A 164 6.37 12.62 -1.84
C GLN A 164 6.69 11.64 -0.70
N GLN A 165 5.72 11.36 0.17
CA GLN A 165 5.87 10.40 1.25
C GLN A 165 6.15 8.99 0.71
N ARG A 166 5.39 8.52 -0.30
CA ARG A 166 5.62 7.24 -0.96
C ARG A 166 7.03 7.12 -1.52
N ARG A 167 7.53 8.17 -2.21
CA ARG A 167 8.90 8.21 -2.74
C ARG A 167 9.95 8.18 -1.64
N ARG A 168 9.72 8.90 -0.53
CA ARG A 168 10.62 8.91 0.63
C ARG A 168 10.70 7.53 1.26
N LEU A 169 9.56 6.90 1.54
CA LEU A 169 9.49 5.55 2.10
C LEU A 169 10.15 4.53 1.17
N ARG A 170 9.88 4.62 -0.14
CA ARG A 170 10.53 3.76 -1.13
C ARG A 170 12.05 3.88 -1.08
N LYS A 171 12.58 5.10 -1.09
CA LYS A 171 14.04 5.33 -1.01
C LYS A 171 14.64 4.80 0.28
N LEU A 172 13.93 4.94 1.40
CA LEU A 172 14.35 4.42 2.69
C LEU A 172 14.47 2.89 2.66
N VAL A 173 13.40 2.20 2.23
CA VAL A 173 13.36 0.73 2.14
C VAL A 173 14.40 0.23 1.13
N GLU A 174 14.46 0.79 -0.08
CA GLU A 174 15.46 0.39 -1.08
C GLU A 174 16.90 0.60 -0.60
N GLY A 175 17.14 1.64 0.20
CA GLY A 175 18.41 1.86 0.90
C GLY A 175 18.78 0.69 1.80
N ALA A 176 17.85 0.25 2.66
CA ALA A 176 18.06 -0.91 3.53
C ALA A 176 18.33 -2.20 2.71
N LEU A 177 17.56 -2.44 1.64
CA LEU A 177 17.77 -3.63 0.80
C LEU A 177 19.16 -3.62 0.14
N SER A 178 19.65 -2.45 -0.26
CA SER A 178 20.94 -2.30 -0.93
C SER A 178 22.15 -2.61 -0.04
N VAL A 179 22.02 -2.41 1.28
CA VAL A 179 23.07 -2.71 2.26
C VAL A 179 22.97 -4.12 2.85
N GLY A 180 22.03 -4.93 2.34
CA GLY A 180 21.90 -6.33 2.73
C GLY A 180 20.90 -6.59 3.84
N ASP A 181 19.93 -5.72 4.11
CA ASP A 181 18.74 -6.07 4.89
C ASP A 181 17.64 -6.72 4.02
N PRO A 182 16.68 -7.47 4.61
CA PRO A 182 16.69 -7.93 6.00
C PRO A 182 17.64 -9.11 6.22
N GLY A 183 18.33 -9.14 7.35
CA GLY A 183 18.90 -10.39 7.89
C GLY A 183 17.79 -11.31 8.42
N ILE A 184 18.07 -12.59 8.61
CA ILE A 184 17.08 -13.57 9.09
C ILE A 184 17.53 -14.16 10.43
N ALA A 185 16.60 -14.25 11.38
CA ALA A 185 16.75 -14.99 12.62
C ALA A 185 15.71 -16.11 12.66
N PHE A 186 16.05 -17.24 13.25
CA PHE A 186 15.17 -18.40 13.37
C PHE A 186 14.80 -18.59 14.83
N GLN A 187 13.51 -18.80 15.11
CA GLN A 187 13.01 -19.13 16.44
C GLN A 187 12.48 -20.57 16.45
N PRO A 188 12.87 -21.40 17.44
CA PRO A 188 12.43 -22.78 17.48
C PRO A 188 10.94 -22.91 17.79
N ILE A 189 10.32 -23.89 17.12
CA ILE A 189 8.97 -24.38 17.40
C ILE A 189 9.12 -25.78 17.98
N ILE A 190 8.56 -26.00 19.16
CA ILE A 190 8.71 -27.22 19.96
C ILE A 190 7.42 -28.03 19.95
N ASP A 191 7.53 -29.35 19.83
CA ASP A 191 6.43 -30.27 20.13
C ASP A 191 6.23 -30.37 21.65
N LEU A 192 5.03 -30.00 22.14
CA LEU A 192 4.79 -29.89 23.59
C LEU A 192 4.78 -31.25 24.31
N CYS A 193 4.61 -32.35 23.59
CA CYS A 193 4.62 -33.69 24.18
C CYS A 193 6.05 -34.22 24.37
N SER A 194 6.84 -34.21 23.30
CA SER A 194 8.21 -34.74 23.27
C SER A 194 9.28 -33.74 23.68
N ARG A 195 8.95 -32.44 23.73
CA ARG A 195 9.87 -31.31 23.86
C ARG A 195 10.97 -31.25 22.79
N SER A 196 10.74 -31.90 21.64
CA SER A 196 11.67 -31.86 20.50
C SER A 196 11.40 -30.65 19.60
N ILE A 197 12.45 -30.12 18.97
CA ILE A 197 12.30 -29.09 17.95
C ILE A 197 11.67 -29.75 16.71
N VAL A 198 10.57 -29.18 16.22
CA VAL A 198 9.86 -29.64 15.01
C VAL A 198 10.00 -28.68 13.83
N GLY A 199 10.42 -27.45 14.09
CA GLY A 199 10.57 -26.44 13.07
C GLY A 199 11.17 -25.15 13.59
N PHE A 200 11.32 -24.20 12.68
CA PHE A 200 11.73 -22.84 12.98
C PHE A 200 10.87 -21.84 12.23
N GLU A 201 10.51 -20.75 12.89
CA GLU A 201 9.98 -19.56 12.22
C GLU A 201 11.12 -18.64 11.81
N ALA A 202 11.13 -18.22 10.55
CA ALA A 202 12.10 -17.29 10.00
C ALA A 202 11.61 -15.84 10.14
N LEU A 203 12.26 -15.10 11.03
CA LEU A 203 11.91 -13.74 11.41
C LEU A 203 12.91 -12.74 10.84
N SER A 204 12.41 -11.75 10.10
CA SER A 204 13.25 -10.68 9.54
C SER A 204 13.87 -9.82 10.64
N ARG A 205 15.11 -9.36 10.42
CA ARG A 205 15.84 -8.42 11.26
C ARG A 205 16.43 -7.33 10.38
N PHE A 206 16.28 -6.07 10.81
CA PHE A 206 16.82 -4.92 10.10
C PHE A 206 17.88 -4.25 10.98
N ALA A 207 19.08 -4.06 10.42
CA ALA A 207 20.14 -3.31 11.06
C ALA A 207 20.23 -1.86 10.55
N SER A 208 19.54 -1.54 9.45
CA SER A 208 19.52 -0.20 8.86
C SER A 208 18.88 0.85 9.75
N GLU A 209 19.42 2.06 9.71
CA GLU A 209 18.81 3.23 10.33
C GLU A 209 17.56 3.69 9.55
N PRO A 210 16.48 4.10 10.23
CA PRO A 210 16.32 4.16 11.69
C PRO A 210 16.15 2.76 12.31
N VAL A 211 16.84 2.49 13.42
CA VAL A 211 16.65 1.24 14.20
C VAL A 211 15.20 1.15 14.68
N ARG A 212 14.48 0.14 14.18
CA ARG A 212 13.07 -0.10 14.49
C ARG A 212 12.68 -1.55 14.23
N SER A 213 11.50 -1.91 14.69
CA SER A 213 10.95 -3.25 14.53
C SER A 213 10.62 -3.58 13.06
N PRO A 214 10.71 -4.87 12.64
CA PRO A 214 10.48 -5.28 11.26
C PRO A 214 9.11 -4.89 10.71
N ASP A 215 8.04 -4.93 11.50
CA ASP A 215 6.67 -4.55 11.11
C ASP A 215 6.62 -3.15 10.47
N LYS A 216 7.39 -2.19 11.01
CA LYS A 216 7.46 -0.83 10.46
C LYS A 216 8.13 -0.78 9.09
N TRP A 217 9.11 -1.65 8.84
CA TRP A 217 9.75 -1.75 7.52
C TRP A 217 8.81 -2.36 6.48
N PHE A 218 8.09 -3.41 6.84
CA PHE A 218 7.08 -4.02 5.97
C PHE A 218 5.92 -3.06 5.69
N ALA A 219 5.42 -2.34 6.70
CA ALA A 219 4.37 -1.33 6.53
C ALA A 219 4.81 -0.17 5.62
N ASP A 220 6.06 0.31 5.76
CA ASP A 220 6.62 1.32 4.87
C ASP A 220 6.79 0.80 3.44
N ALA A 221 7.23 -0.46 3.28
CA ALA A 221 7.36 -1.09 1.97
C ALA A 221 6.01 -1.25 1.28
N ALA A 222 4.97 -1.66 2.01
CA ALA A 222 3.60 -1.73 1.52
C ALA A 222 3.10 -0.34 1.09
N SER A 223 3.27 0.68 1.94
CA SER A 223 2.91 2.08 1.63
C SER A 223 3.69 2.63 0.43
N ALA A 224 4.91 2.16 0.21
CA ALA A 224 5.78 2.49 -0.91
C ALA A 224 5.46 1.72 -2.21
N GLY A 225 4.56 0.73 -2.17
CA GLY A 225 4.25 -0.14 -3.31
C GLY A 225 5.35 -1.15 -3.64
N ILE A 226 6.19 -1.52 -2.66
CA ILE A 226 7.26 -2.54 -2.79
C ILE A 226 7.19 -3.60 -1.69
N GLY A 227 6.05 -3.74 -1.01
CA GLY A 227 5.83 -4.76 0.04
C GLY A 227 6.15 -6.17 -0.43
N ASN A 228 5.52 -6.61 -1.53
CA ASN A 228 5.73 -7.95 -2.08
C ASN A 228 7.19 -8.23 -2.43
N ARG A 229 7.91 -7.22 -2.94
CA ARG A 229 9.35 -7.35 -3.24
C ARG A 229 10.17 -7.59 -1.98
N LEU A 230 9.83 -6.91 -0.89
CA LEU A 230 10.51 -7.11 0.40
C LEU A 230 10.19 -8.49 0.99
N GLU A 231 8.92 -8.89 0.98
CA GLU A 231 8.48 -10.20 1.47
C GLU A 231 9.13 -11.36 0.70
N LEU A 232 9.13 -11.31 -0.63
CA LEU A 232 9.79 -12.33 -1.46
C LEU A 232 11.30 -12.38 -1.21
N LEU A 233 11.96 -11.23 -1.00
CA LEU A 233 13.38 -11.20 -0.65
C LEU A 233 13.63 -11.82 0.73
N ALA A 234 12.81 -11.52 1.72
CA ALA A 234 12.91 -12.10 3.06
C ALA A 234 12.71 -13.61 3.03
N ALA A 235 11.67 -14.10 2.34
CA ALA A 235 11.40 -15.51 2.13
C ALA A 235 12.55 -16.23 1.41
N ARG A 236 13.11 -15.61 0.36
CA ARG A 236 14.26 -16.15 -0.37
C ARG A 236 15.47 -16.34 0.54
N ARG A 237 15.77 -15.33 1.36
CA ARG A 237 16.88 -15.38 2.32
C ARG A 237 16.64 -16.38 3.43
N ALA A 238 15.41 -16.47 3.94
CA ALA A 238 15.05 -17.48 4.94
C ALA A 238 15.30 -18.90 4.43
N ILE A 239 14.90 -19.20 3.19
CA ILE A 239 15.15 -20.50 2.57
C ILE A 239 16.66 -20.75 2.41
N ASP A 240 17.43 -19.75 1.97
CA ASP A 240 18.88 -19.92 1.80
C ASP A 240 19.61 -20.15 3.13
N GLU A 241 19.26 -19.38 4.17
CA GLU A 241 19.86 -19.52 5.48
C GLU A 241 19.45 -20.82 6.18
N SER A 242 18.23 -21.32 5.93
CA SER A 242 17.73 -22.58 6.50
C SER A 242 18.51 -23.81 6.05
N ARG A 243 19.36 -23.70 5.02
CA ARG A 243 20.25 -24.80 4.58
C ARG A 243 21.28 -25.16 5.65
N ARG A 244 21.53 -24.26 6.61
CA ARG A 244 22.38 -24.52 7.78
C ARG A 244 21.62 -25.25 8.90
N LEU A 245 20.31 -25.34 8.80
CA LEU A 245 19.45 -26.00 9.77
C LEU A 245 19.19 -27.46 9.36
N PRO A 246 18.91 -28.36 10.32
CA PRO A 246 18.66 -29.77 10.04
C PRO A 246 17.55 -30.01 9.01
N ALA A 247 17.79 -30.93 8.08
CA ALA A 247 16.93 -31.16 6.92
C ALA A 247 15.53 -31.71 7.25
N GLY A 248 15.30 -32.24 8.45
CA GLY A 248 14.01 -32.80 8.88
C GLY A 248 13.03 -31.78 9.49
N LEU A 249 13.46 -30.54 9.69
CA LEU A 249 12.68 -29.53 10.42
C LEU A 249 11.95 -28.59 9.46
N SER A 250 10.74 -28.17 9.83
CA SER A 250 9.98 -27.19 9.06
C SER A 250 10.60 -25.81 9.14
N ILE A 251 10.42 -25.03 8.07
CA ILE A 251 10.82 -23.64 7.97
C ILE A 251 9.57 -22.84 7.65
N ASN A 252 9.17 -22.02 8.61
CA ASN A 252 7.98 -21.19 8.48
C ASN A 252 8.38 -19.79 8.02
N ILE A 253 7.69 -19.27 7.01
CA ILE A 253 7.91 -17.93 6.46
C ILE A 253 6.61 -17.13 6.43
N ASN A 254 6.68 -15.87 6.82
CA ASN A 254 5.55 -14.95 6.83
C ASN A 254 5.34 -14.31 5.46
N LEU A 255 4.12 -14.40 4.92
CA LEU A 255 3.73 -13.80 3.64
C LEU A 255 2.33 -13.19 3.72
N SER A 256 2.15 -12.03 3.10
CA SER A 256 0.83 -11.42 2.97
C SER A 256 -0.01 -12.09 1.87
N PRO A 257 -1.35 -12.02 1.96
CA PRO A 257 -2.23 -12.44 0.86
C PRO A 257 -1.86 -11.81 -0.49
N GLN A 258 -1.48 -10.53 -0.53
CA GLN A 258 -1.11 -9.83 -1.76
C GLN A 258 0.16 -10.42 -2.40
N THR A 259 1.13 -10.85 -1.59
CA THR A 259 2.34 -11.52 -2.11
C THR A 259 2.03 -12.92 -2.63
N ILE A 260 1.15 -13.67 -1.95
CA ILE A 260 0.71 -14.99 -2.44
C ILE A 260 0.05 -14.88 -3.81
N LEU A 261 -0.74 -13.83 -4.03
CA LEU A 261 -1.45 -13.57 -5.29
C LEU A 261 -0.54 -13.17 -6.46
N THR A 262 0.75 -12.85 -6.24
CA THR A 262 1.64 -12.54 -7.37
C THR A 262 2.03 -13.78 -8.17
N GLY A 263 1.90 -14.98 -7.58
CA GLY A 263 2.30 -16.25 -8.22
C GLY A 263 3.80 -16.54 -8.16
N ASP A 264 4.59 -15.70 -7.51
CA ASP A 264 6.07 -15.82 -7.46
C ASP A 264 6.58 -16.81 -6.40
N LEU A 265 5.69 -17.57 -5.77
CA LEU A 265 6.03 -18.48 -4.67
C LEU A 265 6.47 -19.87 -5.13
N MET A 266 6.02 -20.34 -6.30
CA MET A 266 6.45 -21.64 -6.83
C MET A 266 7.97 -21.72 -7.08
N PRO A 267 8.62 -20.69 -7.66
CA PRO A 267 10.07 -20.64 -7.73
C PRO A 267 10.76 -20.72 -6.36
N LEU A 268 10.19 -20.09 -5.32
CA LEU A 268 10.74 -20.16 -3.96
C LEU A 268 10.60 -21.56 -3.37
N ALA A 269 9.42 -22.17 -3.50
CA ALA A 269 9.14 -23.52 -3.01
C ALA A 269 10.06 -24.56 -3.65
N ALA A 270 10.49 -24.37 -4.90
CA ALA A 270 11.44 -25.26 -5.57
C ALA A 270 12.89 -25.21 -5.02
N MET A 271 13.20 -24.27 -4.12
CA MET A 271 14.56 -24.07 -3.58
C MET A 271 14.81 -24.80 -2.25
N ILE A 272 13.76 -25.42 -1.72
CA ILE A 272 13.73 -26.25 -0.52
C ILE A 272 12.85 -27.47 -0.81
N ASP A 273 12.94 -28.53 0.00
CA ASP A 273 11.88 -29.54 0.00
C ASP A 273 10.55 -28.86 0.39
N PRO A 274 9.53 -28.84 -0.49
CA PRO A 274 8.27 -28.16 -0.21
C PRO A 274 7.58 -28.65 1.06
N ALA A 275 7.76 -29.93 1.44
CA ALA A 275 7.18 -30.49 2.68
C ALA A 275 7.73 -29.82 3.95
N ARG A 276 8.93 -29.23 3.86
CA ARG A 276 9.53 -28.44 4.94
C ARG A 276 8.99 -27.02 5.00
N LEU A 277 8.47 -26.48 3.90
CA LEU A 277 8.03 -25.10 3.84
C LEU A 277 6.63 -24.95 4.45
N VAL A 278 6.50 -24.03 5.40
CA VAL A 278 5.23 -23.57 5.92
C VAL A 278 5.09 -22.10 5.56
N ILE A 279 4.00 -21.72 4.90
CA ILE A 279 3.67 -20.32 4.64
C ILE A 279 2.68 -19.87 5.71
N GLU A 280 3.07 -18.87 6.48
CA GLU A 280 2.24 -18.23 7.50
C GLU A 280 1.58 -17.00 6.87
N ILE A 281 0.25 -17.01 6.82
CA ILE A 281 -0.55 -15.91 6.27
C ILE A 281 -0.91 -14.99 7.42
N THR A 282 -0.44 -13.74 7.34
CA THR A 282 -0.67 -12.72 8.37
C THR A 282 -2.09 -12.14 8.31
N GLU A 283 -2.69 -11.86 9.47
CA GLU A 283 -4.11 -11.46 9.59
C GLU A 283 -4.43 -10.03 9.13
N HIS A 284 -3.44 -9.12 9.10
CA HIS A 284 -3.70 -7.68 8.99
C HIS A 284 -4.16 -7.22 7.60
N THR A 285 -4.23 -8.12 6.62
CA THR A 285 -4.79 -7.83 5.31
C THR A 285 -6.19 -8.44 5.18
N PRO A 286 -7.25 -7.63 5.04
CA PRO A 286 -8.56 -8.16 4.67
C PRO A 286 -8.48 -8.80 3.28
N ILE A 287 -9.09 -9.97 3.15
CA ILE A 287 -9.26 -10.67 1.87
C ILE A 287 -10.70 -10.41 1.40
N ASP A 288 -10.85 -9.57 0.39
CA ASP A 288 -12.16 -9.24 -0.19
C ASP A 288 -12.73 -10.42 -1.01
N ASP A 289 -11.87 -11.09 -1.77
CA ASP A 289 -12.20 -12.28 -2.56
C ASP A 289 -11.23 -13.43 -2.25
N TYR A 290 -11.77 -14.52 -1.71
CA TYR A 290 -11.00 -15.69 -1.34
C TYR A 290 -10.68 -16.61 -2.52
N ALA A 291 -11.45 -16.55 -3.62
CA ALA A 291 -11.26 -17.50 -4.72
C ALA A 291 -9.85 -17.42 -5.37
N PRO A 292 -9.27 -16.23 -5.62
CA PRO A 292 -7.91 -16.13 -6.16
C PRO A 292 -6.85 -16.71 -5.23
N ILE A 293 -6.94 -16.46 -3.92
CA ILE A 293 -5.95 -16.96 -2.96
C ILE A 293 -6.13 -18.46 -2.70
N GLU A 294 -7.36 -18.98 -2.62
CA GLU A 294 -7.63 -20.42 -2.54
C GLU A 294 -7.00 -21.17 -3.73
N ALA A 295 -7.08 -20.61 -4.94
CA ALA A 295 -6.44 -21.18 -6.13
C ALA A 295 -4.90 -21.14 -6.08
N ALA A 296 -4.33 -20.03 -5.61
CA ALA A 296 -2.88 -19.89 -5.43
C ALA A 296 -2.34 -20.89 -4.39
N LEU A 297 -3.00 -20.98 -3.24
CA LEU A 297 -2.64 -21.91 -2.16
C LEU A 297 -2.80 -23.37 -2.57
N LYS A 298 -3.82 -23.71 -3.38
CA LYS A 298 -3.99 -25.07 -3.91
C LYS A 298 -2.76 -25.54 -4.68
N THR A 299 -2.17 -24.67 -5.50
CA THR A 299 -0.97 -24.99 -6.28
C THR A 299 0.22 -25.27 -5.36
N LEU A 300 0.39 -24.48 -4.30
CA LEU A 300 1.44 -24.66 -3.30
C LEU A 300 1.26 -25.96 -2.49
N ARG A 301 0.03 -26.26 -2.07
CA ARG A 301 -0.31 -27.52 -1.38
C ARG A 301 -0.03 -28.75 -2.24
N GLN A 302 -0.34 -28.70 -3.53
CA GLN A 302 -0.02 -29.78 -4.47
C GLN A 302 1.48 -30.04 -4.59
N ALA A 303 2.31 -29.01 -4.37
CA ALA A 303 3.76 -29.17 -4.32
C ALA A 303 4.26 -29.75 -2.97
N GLY A 304 3.44 -29.74 -1.92
CA GLY A 304 3.77 -30.22 -0.57
C GLY A 304 3.90 -29.11 0.48
N VAL A 305 3.72 -27.83 0.10
CA VAL A 305 3.80 -26.70 1.04
C VAL A 305 2.61 -26.72 1.98
N ARG A 306 2.87 -26.50 3.28
CA ARG A 306 1.84 -26.37 4.31
C ARG A 306 1.48 -24.90 4.55
N ILE A 307 0.25 -24.63 4.92
CA ILE A 307 -0.28 -23.29 5.16
C ILE A 307 -0.62 -23.13 6.64
N ALA A 308 -0.15 -22.07 7.26
CA ALA A 308 -0.54 -21.64 8.59
C ALA A 308 -1.31 -20.31 8.54
N ILE A 309 -2.26 -20.13 9.46
CA ILE A 309 -2.81 -18.81 9.77
C ILE A 309 -2.13 -18.30 11.02
N ASP A 310 -1.49 -17.13 10.89
CA ASP A 310 -0.80 -16.45 11.98
C ASP A 310 -1.78 -15.60 12.81
N ASP A 311 -1.43 -15.36 14.07
CA ASP A 311 -2.19 -14.52 15.02
C ASP A 311 -3.70 -14.87 15.16
N ALA A 312 -4.06 -16.15 15.10
CA ALA A 312 -5.45 -16.56 15.29
C ALA A 312 -5.92 -16.31 16.73
N GLY A 313 -6.91 -15.44 16.90
CA GLY A 313 -7.41 -15.02 18.21
C GLY A 313 -7.41 -13.52 18.45
N ALA A 314 -6.56 -12.77 17.74
CA ALA A 314 -6.41 -11.33 17.91
C ALA A 314 -7.57 -10.50 17.31
N GLY A 315 -8.36 -11.07 16.39
CA GLY A 315 -9.44 -10.36 15.69
C GLY A 315 -10.44 -11.25 14.94
N TYR A 316 -11.49 -10.63 14.37
CA TYR A 316 -12.54 -11.34 13.61
C TYR A 316 -12.04 -11.91 12.27
N SER A 317 -11.08 -11.23 11.64
CA SER A 317 -10.54 -11.63 10.33
C SER A 317 -9.78 -12.97 10.37
N SER A 318 -9.07 -13.26 11.46
CA SER A 318 -8.26 -14.49 11.55
C SER A 318 -9.11 -15.76 11.61
N LEU A 319 -10.24 -15.77 12.33
CA LEU A 319 -11.17 -16.90 12.32
C LEU A 319 -11.83 -17.10 10.95
N LEU A 320 -12.14 -16.02 10.23
CA LEU A 320 -12.66 -16.14 8.88
C LEU A 320 -11.61 -16.75 7.92
N HIS A 321 -10.34 -16.37 8.06
CA HIS A 321 -9.24 -17.00 7.31
C HIS A 321 -9.12 -18.49 7.64
N VAL A 322 -9.21 -18.89 8.92
CA VAL A 322 -9.20 -20.30 9.32
C VAL A 322 -10.34 -21.07 8.65
N LEU A 323 -11.55 -20.53 8.63
CA LEU A 323 -12.71 -21.18 8.02
C LEU A 323 -12.60 -21.28 6.49
N ARG A 324 -12.14 -20.22 5.82
CA ARG A 324 -12.11 -20.14 4.36
C ARG A 324 -10.91 -20.84 3.75
N LEU A 325 -9.72 -20.67 4.33
CA LEU A 325 -8.47 -21.16 3.77
C LEU A 325 -8.13 -22.59 4.20
N GLN A 326 -8.80 -23.12 5.24
CA GLN A 326 -8.63 -24.48 5.77
C GLN A 326 -7.15 -24.82 5.99
N PRO A 327 -6.46 -24.11 6.90
CA PRO A 327 -5.02 -24.24 7.07
C PRO A 327 -4.62 -25.59 7.68
N ASP A 328 -3.36 -25.94 7.45
CA ASP A 328 -2.72 -27.10 8.08
C ASP A 328 -2.32 -26.79 9.53
N ILE A 329 -2.06 -25.51 9.84
CA ILE A 329 -1.63 -25.03 11.15
C ILE A 329 -2.40 -23.75 11.54
N ILE A 330 -2.80 -23.65 12.80
CA ILE A 330 -3.31 -22.42 13.42
C ILE A 330 -2.31 -21.97 14.47
N LYS A 331 -1.81 -20.75 14.38
CA LYS A 331 -0.94 -20.16 15.40
C LYS A 331 -1.78 -19.27 16.32
N PHE A 332 -1.79 -19.56 17.61
CA PHE A 332 -2.46 -18.75 18.62
C PHE A 332 -1.55 -17.61 19.04
N ASP A 333 -2.06 -16.39 18.90
CA ASP A 333 -1.31 -15.19 19.22
C ASP A 333 -1.01 -15.07 20.73
N THR A 334 -0.06 -14.20 21.07
CA THR A 334 0.38 -14.02 22.46
C THR A 334 -0.74 -13.60 23.42
N SER A 335 -1.82 -12.97 22.95
CA SER A 335 -2.99 -12.61 23.77
C SER A 335 -3.82 -13.82 24.22
N LEU A 336 -3.76 -14.93 23.47
CA LEU A 336 -4.36 -16.22 23.83
C LEU A 336 -3.44 -17.13 24.64
N THR A 337 -2.14 -16.87 24.65
CA THR A 337 -1.15 -17.72 25.33
C THR A 337 -0.67 -17.11 26.65
N ARG A 338 -0.34 -15.82 26.66
CA ARG A 338 0.35 -15.17 27.78
C ARG A 338 -0.53 -15.08 29.01
N GLY A 339 -0.07 -15.62 30.13
CA GLY A 339 -0.80 -15.69 31.39
C GLY A 339 -2.06 -16.57 31.35
N ILE A 340 -2.12 -17.57 30.44
CA ILE A 340 -3.25 -18.50 30.35
C ILE A 340 -3.47 -19.31 31.62
N ASP A 341 -2.41 -19.60 32.37
CA ASP A 341 -2.45 -20.29 33.65
C ASP A 341 -3.32 -19.60 34.72
N LYS A 342 -3.56 -18.29 34.55
CA LYS A 342 -4.31 -17.45 35.51
C LYS A 342 -5.67 -16.99 34.99
N ASP A 343 -6.04 -17.33 33.76
CA ASP A 343 -7.25 -16.80 33.12
C ASP A 343 -8.17 -17.91 32.60
N GLN A 344 -9.23 -18.17 33.36
CA GLN A 344 -10.24 -19.18 33.02
C GLN A 344 -10.98 -18.88 31.70
N ARG A 345 -11.11 -17.61 31.31
CA ARG A 345 -11.76 -17.26 30.03
C ARG A 345 -10.86 -17.61 28.86
N ARG A 346 -9.55 -17.33 28.99
CA ARG A 346 -8.54 -17.70 27.99
C ARG A 346 -8.43 -19.22 27.87
N ILE A 347 -8.39 -19.95 28.98
CA ILE A 347 -8.43 -21.43 29.01
C ILE A 347 -9.64 -21.96 28.25
N ALA A 348 -10.84 -21.43 28.53
CA ALA A 348 -12.07 -21.88 27.88
C ALA A 348 -12.06 -21.60 26.37
N LEU A 349 -11.60 -20.41 25.95
CA LEU A 349 -11.51 -20.04 24.54
C LEU A 349 -10.50 -20.89 23.77
N VAL A 350 -9.28 -21.03 24.30
CA VAL A 350 -8.23 -21.88 23.73
C VAL A 350 -8.71 -23.33 23.64
N GLY A 351 -9.35 -23.86 24.69
CA GLY A 351 -9.94 -25.20 24.67
C GLY A 351 -10.99 -25.39 23.57
N ALA A 352 -11.83 -24.40 23.30
CA ALA A 352 -12.79 -24.46 22.19
C ALA A 352 -12.10 -24.46 20.82
N LEU A 353 -11.03 -23.68 20.65
CA LEU A 353 -10.25 -23.63 19.41
C LEU A 353 -9.46 -24.93 19.17
N VAL A 354 -8.92 -25.53 20.22
CA VAL A 354 -8.27 -26.85 20.14
C VAL A 354 -9.29 -27.95 19.80
N GLU A 355 -10.50 -27.89 20.34
CA GLU A 355 -11.54 -28.85 19.95
C GLU A 355 -11.93 -28.69 18.47
N TYR A 356 -11.97 -27.45 17.96
CA TYR A 356 -12.15 -27.20 16.53
C TYR A 356 -10.99 -27.80 15.72
N SER A 357 -9.74 -27.52 16.09
CA SER A 357 -8.56 -27.98 15.36
C SER A 357 -8.50 -29.52 15.29
N ARG A 358 -8.84 -30.20 16.38
CA ARG A 358 -8.95 -31.67 16.44
C ARG A 358 -10.01 -32.21 15.47
N ARG A 359 -11.14 -31.53 15.34
CA ARG A 359 -12.23 -31.95 14.42
C ARG A 359 -11.88 -31.71 12.96
N THR A 360 -11.06 -30.70 12.67
CA THR A 360 -10.64 -30.38 11.30
C THR A 360 -9.32 -31.03 10.89
N GLY A 361 -8.60 -31.66 11.83
CA GLY A 361 -7.28 -32.23 11.59
C GLY A 361 -6.19 -31.16 11.42
N THR A 362 -6.39 -29.98 12.00
CA THR A 362 -5.48 -28.84 11.93
C THR A 362 -4.58 -28.83 13.16
N ALA A 363 -3.26 -28.65 12.98
CA ALA A 363 -2.32 -28.55 14.10
C ALA A 363 -2.37 -27.15 14.73
N VAL A 364 -2.03 -27.05 16.01
CA VAL A 364 -2.01 -25.79 16.77
C VAL A 364 -0.60 -25.48 17.27
N VAL A 365 -0.18 -24.23 17.10
CA VAL A 365 1.04 -23.68 17.70
C VAL A 365 0.63 -22.56 18.64
N ALA A 366 1.00 -22.61 19.92
CA ALA A 366 0.83 -21.50 20.84
C ALA A 366 2.08 -20.60 20.84
N GLU A 367 1.90 -19.31 20.56
CA GLU A 367 2.99 -18.34 20.54
C GLU A 367 3.13 -17.51 21.81
N GLY A 368 4.35 -17.11 22.10
CA GLY A 368 4.65 -16.28 23.27
C GLY A 368 4.62 -17.05 24.58
N VAL A 369 4.93 -18.36 24.55
CA VAL A 369 5.11 -19.16 25.76
C VAL A 369 6.38 -18.70 26.49
N GLU A 370 6.23 -18.13 27.68
CA GLU A 370 7.32 -17.59 28.49
C GLU A 370 7.55 -18.39 29.77
N THR A 371 6.54 -19.11 30.30
CA THR A 371 6.66 -19.86 31.56
C THR A 371 6.23 -21.32 31.47
N ALA A 372 6.76 -22.15 32.38
CA ALA A 372 6.42 -23.57 32.46
C ALA A 372 4.94 -23.79 32.86
N GLU A 373 4.35 -22.87 33.61
CA GLU A 373 2.93 -22.89 33.98
C GLU A 373 2.02 -22.68 32.77
N GLU A 374 2.37 -21.75 31.86
CA GLU A 374 1.67 -21.55 30.59
C GLU A 374 1.75 -22.82 29.74
N GLU A 375 2.95 -23.38 29.57
CA GLU A 375 3.18 -24.64 28.85
C GLU A 375 2.32 -25.78 29.39
N LEU A 376 2.28 -25.96 30.72
CA LEU A 376 1.54 -27.06 31.36
C LEU A 376 0.03 -26.95 31.10
N VAL A 377 -0.52 -25.74 31.09
CA VAL A 377 -1.93 -25.52 30.75
C VAL A 377 -2.20 -25.76 29.27
N LEU A 378 -1.34 -25.28 28.37
CA LEU A 378 -1.47 -25.49 26.93
C LEU A 378 -1.39 -26.99 26.58
N GLN A 379 -0.46 -27.72 27.19
CA GLN A 379 -0.33 -29.16 27.04
C GLN A 379 -1.59 -29.89 27.55
N GLY A 380 -2.12 -29.47 28.72
CA GLY A 380 -3.35 -30.02 29.28
C GLY A 380 -4.60 -29.77 28.43
N LEU A 381 -4.62 -28.68 27.66
CA LEU A 381 -5.68 -28.36 26.70
C LEU A 381 -5.54 -29.12 25.37
N GLY A 382 -4.41 -29.76 25.12
CA GLY A 382 -4.14 -30.50 23.89
C GLY A 382 -3.54 -29.66 22.75
N VAL A 383 -2.86 -28.56 23.08
CA VAL A 383 -2.07 -27.81 22.08
C VAL A 383 -0.89 -28.67 21.61
N ASP A 384 -0.68 -28.75 20.30
CA ASP A 384 0.36 -29.64 19.73
C ASP A 384 1.78 -29.07 19.93
N ARG A 385 1.96 -27.78 19.67
CA ARG A 385 3.27 -27.13 19.56
C ARG A 385 3.32 -25.80 20.29
N GLY A 386 4.51 -25.40 20.72
CA GLY A 386 4.77 -24.13 21.38
C GLY A 386 5.95 -23.38 20.77
N GLN A 387 5.85 -22.05 20.78
CA GLN A 387 6.91 -21.13 20.40
C GLN A 387 6.98 -19.99 21.41
N GLY A 388 8.19 -19.64 21.86
CA GLY A 388 8.35 -18.57 22.84
C GLY A 388 9.70 -18.58 23.53
N TYR A 389 9.92 -17.61 24.41
CA TYR A 389 11.21 -17.44 25.08
C TYR A 389 11.52 -18.53 26.10
N LEU A 390 10.52 -19.32 26.52
CA LEU A 390 10.76 -20.53 27.30
C LEU A 390 11.65 -21.53 26.54
N TYR A 391 11.54 -21.57 25.21
CA TYR A 391 12.19 -22.58 24.36
C TYR A 391 13.42 -22.05 23.63
N GLY A 392 13.45 -20.75 23.35
CA GLY A 392 14.55 -20.12 22.65
C GLY A 392 14.17 -18.77 22.06
N ARG A 393 15.11 -17.83 22.13
CA ARG A 393 14.99 -16.54 21.44
C ARG A 393 15.37 -16.70 19.97
N PRO A 394 14.84 -15.85 19.07
CA PRO A 394 15.27 -15.83 17.68
C PRO A 394 16.78 -15.59 17.54
N LYS A 395 17.49 -16.45 16.81
CA LYS A 395 18.95 -16.36 16.60
C LYS A 395 19.30 -16.63 15.11
N PRO A 396 20.42 -16.11 14.59
CA PRO A 396 20.88 -16.45 13.23
C PRO A 396 21.10 -17.96 13.06
N ALA A 397 20.91 -18.49 11.85
CA ALA A 397 21.06 -19.93 11.58
C ALA A 397 22.46 -20.47 11.94
N SER A 398 23.51 -19.66 11.81
CA SER A 398 24.88 -20.06 12.20
C SER A 398 24.99 -20.34 13.69
N ALA A 399 24.41 -19.48 14.54
CA ALA A 399 24.44 -19.65 15.99
C ALA A 399 23.67 -20.91 16.44
N ILE A 400 22.57 -21.24 15.76
CA ILE A 400 21.80 -22.46 16.02
C ILE A 400 22.60 -23.71 15.61
N ALA A 401 23.24 -23.68 14.44
CA ALA A 401 24.06 -24.78 13.95
C ALA A 401 25.28 -25.06 14.87
N GLU A 402 25.88 -24.01 15.44
CA GLU A 402 27.02 -24.12 16.36
C GLU A 402 26.62 -24.64 17.74
N ALA A 403 25.45 -24.27 18.26
CA ALA A 403 24.97 -24.71 19.57
C ALA A 403 24.55 -26.19 19.61
N GLY A 404 24.22 -26.79 18.47
CA GLY A 404 23.62 -28.12 18.40
C GLY A 404 22.15 -28.12 18.84
N LEU A 405 21.42 -29.21 18.58
CA LEU A 405 19.99 -29.34 18.93
C LEU A 405 19.74 -29.83 20.36
N ASP A 406 20.80 -30.07 21.15
CA ASP A 406 20.66 -30.59 22.51
C ASP A 406 20.12 -29.48 23.42
N GLY A 407 18.91 -29.69 23.95
CA GLY A 407 18.10 -28.71 24.69
C GLY A 407 18.64 -28.21 26.02
N SER A 408 19.96 -28.28 26.25
CA SER A 408 20.64 -27.76 27.43
C SER A 408 21.30 -26.39 27.21
N ALA A 409 21.31 -25.85 25.97
CA ALA A 409 21.98 -24.58 25.65
C ALA A 409 21.28 -23.68 24.60
N MET A 410 19.95 -23.78 24.41
CA MET A 410 19.19 -22.85 23.55
C MET A 410 18.41 -21.78 24.32
#